data_AF-B1XJZ9-F1
#
_entry.id   AF-B1XJZ9-F1
#
_cell.length_a   1.000
_cell.length_b   1.000
_cell.length_c   1.000
_cell.angle_alpha   90.00
_cell.angle_beta   90.00
_cell.angle_gamma   90.00
#
_symmetry.space_group_name_H-M   'P 1'
#
loop_
_entity.id
_entity.type
_entity.pdbx_description
1 polymer ?
#
loop_
_entity_poly.entity_id
_entity_poly.type
_entity_poly.pdbx_seq_one_letter_code
_entity_poly.pdbx_strand_id
1 'polypeptide(L)'
;MLSPSKKFLILVLASLLILPMPAAIATPIDPCLLREESFGFTIDDYAIEHQDWAILNIAVDFRYVDQPTAQRSNYINFVPLAAEIERFLREYPNETDYWEIMNRNLAESIFADHPQMSALKVKLDIVKSSGEEPYSRHSVVSLTRDQGCPLTQ
;
A
#
# COMPACT_ATOMS: atom_id res chain seq x y z
N MET A 1 61.02 76.09 2.42
CA MET A 1 61.10 74.61 2.38
C MET A 1 60.35 74.08 3.60
N LEU A 2 59.09 73.64 3.42
CA LEU A 2 58.27 73.04 4.48
C LEU A 2 58.31 71.52 4.37
N SER A 3 58.53 70.85 5.50
CA SER A 3 58.40 69.39 5.69
C SER A 3 56.98 69.05 6.17
N PRO A 4 56.28 68.03 5.63
CA PRO A 4 54.97 67.64 6.12
C PRO A 4 55.03 66.52 7.18
N SER A 5 54.03 66.54 8.06
CA SER A 5 53.82 65.62 9.17
C SER A 5 53.25 64.27 8.72
N LYS A 6 53.67 63.19 9.39
CA LYS A 6 53.15 61.83 9.20
C LYS A 6 51.82 61.68 9.96
N LYS A 7 50.75 61.30 9.26
CA LYS A 7 49.52 60.77 9.87
C LYS A 7 49.51 59.25 9.68
N PHE A 8 49.46 58.51 10.78
CA PHE A 8 49.29 57.07 10.81
C PHE A 8 47.79 56.75 10.62
N LEU A 9 47.47 55.93 9.62
CA LEU A 9 46.14 55.38 9.41
C LEU A 9 46.18 53.89 9.76
N ILE A 10 45.53 53.50 10.86
CA ILE A 10 45.38 52.10 11.27
C ILE A 10 44.17 51.54 10.52
N LEU A 11 44.41 50.59 9.62
CA LEU A 11 43.37 49.84 8.92
C LEU A 11 43.09 48.56 9.73
N VAL A 12 41.91 48.44 10.33
CA VAL A 12 41.46 47.20 11.00
C VAL A 12 40.82 46.30 9.93
N LEU A 13 41.51 45.24 9.51
CA LEU A 13 40.91 44.17 8.71
C LEU A 13 40.05 43.28 9.62
N ALA A 14 38.74 43.39 9.50
CA ALA A 14 37.82 42.40 10.05
C ALA A 14 37.84 41.15 9.14
N SER A 15 38.52 40.09 9.59
CA SER A 15 38.52 38.80 8.89
C SER A 15 37.26 38.02 9.28
N LEU A 16 36.28 37.95 8.38
CA LEU A 16 35.10 37.10 8.54
C LEU A 16 35.51 35.64 8.33
N LEU A 17 35.60 34.86 9.42
CA LEU A 17 35.69 33.40 9.37
C LEU A 17 34.35 32.84 8.90
N ILE A 18 34.26 32.49 7.61
CA ILE A 18 33.13 31.71 7.07
C ILE A 18 33.37 30.26 7.48
N LEU A 19 32.69 29.79 8.53
CA LEU A 19 32.65 28.36 8.84
C LEU A 19 31.83 27.63 7.77
N PRO A 20 32.34 26.55 7.16
CA PRO A 20 31.54 25.75 6.23
C PRO A 20 30.41 25.10 7.01
N MET A 21 29.16 25.48 6.70
CA MET A 21 28.01 24.75 7.19
C MET A 21 28.06 23.32 6.62
N PRO A 22 27.79 22.28 7.42
CA PRO A 22 27.68 20.94 6.90
C PRO A 22 26.55 20.92 5.87
N ALA A 23 26.85 20.43 4.66
CA ALA A 23 25.84 20.21 3.65
C ALA A 23 24.79 19.24 4.23
N ALA A 24 23.54 19.68 4.30
CA ALA A 24 22.44 18.80 4.67
C ALA A 24 22.39 17.66 3.64
N ILE A 25 22.56 16.42 4.12
CA ILE A 25 22.37 15.24 3.27
C ILE A 25 20.86 15.17 3.00
N ALA A 26 20.44 15.49 1.78
CA ALA A 26 19.06 15.30 1.37
C ALA A 26 18.74 13.81 1.42
N THR A 27 17.77 13.43 2.26
CA THR A 27 17.24 12.07 2.25
C THR A 27 16.57 11.83 0.90
N PRO A 28 16.86 10.72 0.20
CA PRO A 28 16.13 10.37 -1.01
C PRO A 28 14.63 10.32 -0.68
N ILE A 29 13.80 10.96 -1.51
CA ILE A 29 12.35 10.86 -1.36
C ILE A 29 11.97 9.40 -1.58
N ASP A 30 11.21 8.83 -0.66
CA ASP A 30 10.64 7.49 -0.79
C ASP A 30 9.83 7.42 -2.10
N PRO A 31 10.20 6.55 -3.07
CA PRO A 31 9.47 6.42 -4.32
C PRO A 31 7.98 6.16 -4.13
N CYS A 32 7.61 5.46 -3.05
CA CYS A 32 6.23 5.16 -2.74
C CYS A 32 5.40 6.39 -2.36
N LEU A 33 6.04 7.49 -1.99
CA LEU A 33 5.41 8.79 -1.72
C LEU A 33 5.29 9.67 -2.97
N LEU A 34 5.98 9.33 -4.07
CA LEU A 34 5.94 10.14 -5.29
C LEU A 34 4.63 9.98 -6.06
N ARG A 35 4.09 8.77 -6.09
CA ARG A 35 2.87 8.45 -6.82
C ARG A 35 2.21 7.18 -6.31
N GLU A 36 0.92 7.25 -6.07
CA GLU A 36 0.07 6.07 -5.87
C GLU A 36 -0.97 5.97 -6.98
N GLU A 37 -1.12 4.76 -7.52
CA GLU A 37 -2.21 4.39 -8.41
C GLU A 37 -2.82 3.10 -7.87
N SER A 38 -4.05 3.22 -7.36
CA SER A 38 -4.78 2.12 -6.74
C SER A 38 -6.18 1.98 -7.33
N PHE A 39 -6.73 0.78 -7.21
CA PHE A 39 -8.07 0.43 -7.64
C PHE A 39 -8.70 -0.48 -6.61
N GLY A 40 -10.02 -0.39 -6.43
CA GLY A 40 -10.76 -1.28 -5.56
C GLY A 40 -12.16 -1.57 -6.07
N PHE A 41 -12.71 -2.70 -5.63
CA PHE A 41 -14.07 -3.15 -5.94
C PHE A 41 -14.63 -4.01 -4.80
N THR A 42 -15.95 -4.21 -4.82
CA THR A 42 -16.66 -5.05 -3.84
C THR A 42 -17.45 -6.17 -4.50
N ILE A 43 -17.62 -7.27 -3.76
CA ILE A 43 -18.62 -8.32 -4.00
C ILE A 43 -19.52 -8.33 -2.76
N ASP A 44 -20.75 -7.88 -2.92
CA ASP A 44 -21.68 -7.68 -1.82
C ASP A 44 -22.68 -8.85 -1.72
N ASP A 45 -23.12 -9.14 -0.50
CA ASP A 45 -24.13 -10.16 -0.19
C ASP A 45 -23.80 -11.58 -0.74
N TYR A 46 -22.52 -11.96 -0.74
CA TYR A 46 -22.07 -13.26 -1.21
C TYR A 46 -22.47 -14.37 -0.22
N ALA A 47 -23.41 -15.22 -0.62
CA ALA A 47 -23.83 -16.38 0.16
C ALA A 47 -22.87 -17.57 -0.05
N ILE A 48 -22.45 -18.20 1.05
CA ILE A 48 -21.52 -19.33 1.05
C ILE A 48 -21.93 -20.40 2.08
N GLU A 49 -21.70 -21.67 1.73
CA GLU A 49 -21.76 -22.81 2.65
C GLU A 49 -20.35 -23.06 3.21
N HIS A 50 -20.03 -22.40 4.33
CA HIS A 50 -18.77 -22.56 5.06
C HIS A 50 -19.07 -22.29 6.52
N GLN A 51 -18.68 -23.22 7.41
CA GLN A 51 -19.19 -23.27 8.79
C GLN A 51 -20.73 -23.22 8.82
N ASP A 52 -21.37 -24.18 8.13
CA ASP A 52 -22.79 -24.24 7.77
C ASP A 52 -23.21 -23.20 6.71
N TRP A 53 -23.38 -21.93 7.08
CA TRP A 53 -23.75 -20.88 6.13
C TRP A 53 -23.32 -19.49 6.59
N ALA A 54 -22.98 -18.63 5.64
CA ALA A 54 -22.69 -17.22 5.87
C ALA A 54 -23.09 -16.33 4.68
N ILE A 55 -23.19 -15.03 4.97
CA ILE A 55 -23.28 -13.95 3.99
C ILE A 55 -22.07 -13.04 4.20
N LEU A 56 -21.31 -12.82 3.13
CA LEU A 56 -20.08 -12.05 3.13
C LEU A 56 -20.22 -10.78 2.30
N ASN A 57 -19.61 -9.69 2.77
CA ASN A 57 -19.21 -8.58 1.89
C ASN A 57 -17.70 -8.62 1.74
N ILE A 58 -17.22 -8.55 0.51
CA ILE A 58 -15.82 -8.72 0.16
C ILE A 58 -15.35 -7.43 -0.47
N ALA A 59 -14.36 -6.76 0.14
CA ALA A 59 -13.71 -5.59 -0.44
C ALA A 59 -12.28 -5.94 -0.83
N VAL A 60 -11.92 -5.60 -2.07
CA VAL A 60 -10.58 -5.80 -2.61
C VAL A 60 -10.05 -4.44 -3.03
N ASP A 61 -8.93 -4.03 -2.43
CA ASP A 61 -8.17 -2.86 -2.82
C ASP A 61 -6.76 -3.31 -3.23
N PHE A 62 -6.21 -2.75 -4.29
CA PHE A 62 -4.83 -3.03 -4.67
C PHE A 62 -4.16 -1.81 -5.27
N ARG A 63 -2.85 -1.71 -5.03
CA ARG A 63 -1.98 -0.71 -5.64
C ARG A 63 -1.25 -1.37 -6.80
N TYR A 64 -1.17 -0.69 -7.93
CA TYR A 64 -0.37 -1.16 -9.05
C TYR A 64 1.13 -1.01 -8.76
N VAL A 65 1.94 -1.90 -9.32
CA VAL A 65 3.39 -1.63 -9.44
C VAL A 65 3.59 -0.38 -10.29
N ASP A 66 4.66 0.37 -10.02
CA ASP A 66 4.94 1.57 -10.79
C ASP A 66 5.16 1.23 -12.27
N GLN A 67 4.27 1.74 -13.13
CA GLN A 67 4.36 1.54 -14.56
C GLN A 67 5.04 2.77 -15.21
N PRO A 68 5.93 2.57 -16.21
CA PRO A 68 6.52 3.68 -16.96
C PRO A 68 5.52 4.33 -17.92
N THR A 69 4.44 3.62 -18.28
CA THR A 69 3.41 4.08 -19.23
C THR A 69 2.03 3.55 -18.85
N ALA A 70 0.98 4.33 -19.10
CA ALA A 70 -0.42 3.91 -18.97
C ALA A 70 -0.88 3.11 -20.20
N GLN A 71 -0.51 1.82 -20.27
CA GLN A 71 -0.97 0.89 -21.30
C GLN A 71 -2.05 -0.03 -20.73
N ARG A 72 -3.10 -0.33 -21.51
CA ARG A 72 -4.23 -1.17 -21.07
C ARG A 72 -3.78 -2.51 -20.47
N SER A 73 -2.74 -3.15 -21.02
CA SER A 73 -2.21 -4.44 -20.53
C SER A 73 -1.64 -4.38 -19.12
N ASN A 74 -1.29 -3.18 -18.62
CA ASN A 74 -0.76 -3.00 -17.28
C ASN A 74 -1.85 -2.97 -16.22
N TYR A 75 -3.11 -2.85 -16.63
CA TYR A 75 -4.27 -2.74 -15.74
C TYR A 75 -5.02 -4.07 -15.65
N ILE A 76 -5.41 -4.41 -14.44
CA ILE A 76 -6.17 -5.63 -14.16
C ILE A 76 -7.62 -5.39 -14.56
N ASN A 77 -8.19 -6.32 -15.34
CA ASN A 77 -9.63 -6.34 -15.54
C ASN A 77 -10.26 -6.96 -14.28
N PHE A 78 -11.01 -6.15 -13.52
CA PHE A 78 -11.57 -6.61 -12.25
C PHE A 78 -12.69 -7.65 -12.43
N VAL A 79 -13.34 -7.74 -13.59
CA VAL A 79 -14.43 -8.70 -13.82
C VAL A 79 -13.94 -10.15 -13.77
N PRO A 80 -12.89 -10.56 -14.51
CA PRO A 80 -12.24 -11.86 -14.32
C PRO A 80 -11.71 -12.09 -12.91
N LEU A 81 -11.16 -11.07 -12.26
CA LEU A 81 -10.65 -11.19 -10.88
C LEU A 81 -11.79 -11.48 -9.88
N ALA A 82 -12.95 -10.84 -10.04
CA ALA A 82 -14.13 -11.15 -9.23
C ALA A 82 -14.58 -12.61 -9.43
N ALA A 83 -14.59 -13.10 -10.68
CA ALA A 83 -14.92 -14.50 -10.96
C ALA A 83 -13.89 -15.49 -10.40
N GLU A 84 -12.61 -15.11 -10.34
CA GLU A 84 -11.54 -15.89 -9.70
C GLU A 84 -11.78 -16.02 -8.19
N ILE A 85 -12.16 -14.92 -7.52
CA ILE A 85 -12.52 -14.90 -6.09
C ILE A 85 -13.72 -15.82 -5.83
N GLU A 86 -14.80 -15.68 -6.60
CA GLU A 86 -15.99 -16.52 -6.44
C GLU A 86 -15.67 -18.01 -6.64
N ARG A 87 -14.80 -18.33 -7.60
CA ARG A 87 -14.33 -19.69 -7.83
C ARG A 87 -13.51 -20.21 -6.66
N PHE A 88 -12.55 -19.42 -6.16
CA PHE A 88 -11.74 -19.79 -5.00
C PHE A 88 -12.63 -20.13 -3.79
N LEU A 89 -13.62 -19.29 -3.49
CA LEU A 89 -14.54 -19.50 -2.36
C LEU A 89 -15.40 -20.74 -2.53
N ARG A 90 -15.92 -20.99 -3.75
CA ARG A 90 -16.72 -22.18 -4.08
C ARG A 90 -15.91 -23.47 -3.99
N GLU A 91 -14.65 -23.43 -4.39
CA GLU A 91 -13.76 -24.58 -4.46
C GLU A 91 -12.88 -24.74 -3.21
N TYR A 92 -13.11 -23.93 -2.17
CA TYR A 92 -12.30 -23.94 -0.97
C TYR A 92 -12.42 -25.30 -0.25
N PRO A 93 -11.31 -26.06 -0.08
CA PRO A 93 -11.39 -27.48 0.24
C PRO A 93 -11.73 -27.80 1.70
N ASN A 94 -11.64 -26.82 2.61
CA ASN A 94 -11.87 -27.02 4.03
C ASN A 94 -12.98 -26.10 4.55
N GLU A 95 -14.21 -26.61 4.56
CA GLU A 95 -15.41 -25.87 4.98
C GLU A 95 -15.46 -25.53 6.48
N THR A 96 -14.46 -25.95 7.26
CA THR A 96 -14.41 -25.72 8.72
C THR A 96 -13.34 -24.73 9.17
N ASP A 97 -12.47 -24.27 8.26
CA ASP A 97 -11.43 -23.30 8.59
C ASP A 97 -12.00 -21.98 9.14
N TYR A 98 -11.21 -21.31 9.96
CA TYR A 98 -11.52 -19.95 10.37
C TYR A 98 -11.51 -18.98 9.18
N TRP A 99 -12.38 -17.97 9.20
CA TRP A 99 -12.49 -16.95 8.15
C TRP A 99 -11.17 -16.23 7.88
N GLU A 100 -10.32 -16.09 8.89
CA GLU A 100 -8.97 -15.51 8.81
C GLU A 100 -8.03 -16.37 7.96
N ILE A 101 -8.15 -17.69 8.07
CA ILE A 101 -7.34 -18.64 7.28
C ILE A 101 -7.81 -18.61 5.83
N MET A 102 -9.12 -18.67 5.60
CA MET A 102 -9.70 -18.55 4.26
C MET A 102 -9.29 -17.23 3.60
N ASN A 103 -9.41 -16.09 4.29
CA ASN A 103 -9.03 -14.78 3.75
C ASN A 103 -7.55 -14.70 3.41
N ARG A 104 -6.68 -15.25 4.27
CA ARG A 104 -5.25 -15.30 4.00
C ARG A 104 -4.97 -16.08 2.73
N ASN A 105 -5.54 -17.27 2.61
CA ASN A 105 -5.32 -18.13 1.45
C ASN A 105 -5.88 -17.48 0.16
N LEU A 106 -7.03 -16.80 0.24
CA LEU A 106 -7.60 -16.02 -0.86
C LEU A 106 -6.66 -14.89 -1.29
N ALA A 107 -6.23 -14.06 -0.33
CA ALA A 107 -5.36 -12.93 -0.61
C ALA A 107 -4.00 -13.37 -1.17
N GLU A 108 -3.41 -14.45 -0.64
CA GLU A 108 -2.17 -15.03 -1.16
C GLU A 108 -2.34 -15.57 -2.58
N SER A 109 -3.46 -16.23 -2.89
CA SER A 109 -3.77 -16.71 -4.25
C SER A 109 -3.86 -15.56 -5.26
N ILE A 110 -4.68 -14.55 -4.97
CA ILE A 110 -4.83 -13.36 -5.84
C ILE A 110 -3.47 -12.67 -5.99
N PHE A 111 -2.74 -12.47 -4.90
CA PHE A 111 -1.47 -11.75 -4.97
C PHE A 111 -0.41 -12.55 -5.74
N ALA A 112 -0.42 -13.88 -5.69
CA ALA A 112 0.49 -14.70 -6.49
C ALA A 112 0.20 -14.58 -8.00
N ASP A 113 -1.07 -14.61 -8.39
CA ASP A 113 -1.49 -14.65 -9.80
C ASP A 113 -1.48 -13.27 -10.48
N HIS A 114 -1.44 -12.18 -9.70
CA HIS A 114 -1.49 -10.81 -10.21
C HIS A 114 -0.19 -10.03 -9.91
N PRO A 115 0.89 -10.24 -10.68
CA PRO A 115 2.17 -9.54 -10.51
C PRO A 115 2.10 -8.02 -10.76
N GLN A 116 1.01 -7.53 -11.36
CA GLN A 116 0.77 -6.10 -11.54
C GLN A 116 0.46 -5.38 -10.21
N MET A 117 0.16 -6.12 -9.13
CA MET A 117 -0.08 -5.55 -7.81
C MET A 117 1.23 -5.37 -7.05
N SER A 118 1.50 -4.16 -6.58
CA SER A 118 2.54 -3.87 -5.59
C SER A 118 2.07 -4.14 -4.17
N ALA A 119 0.79 -3.89 -3.91
CA ALA A 119 0.11 -4.22 -2.66
C ALA A 119 -1.33 -4.64 -2.92
N LEU A 120 -1.86 -5.46 -2.02
CA LEU A 120 -3.24 -5.98 -2.03
C LEU A 120 -3.78 -5.91 -0.60
N LYS A 121 -5.06 -5.53 -0.46
CA LYS A 121 -5.82 -5.63 0.78
C LYS A 121 -7.15 -6.31 0.47
N VAL A 122 -7.42 -7.42 1.13
CA VAL A 122 -8.70 -8.13 1.05
C VAL A 122 -9.38 -8.08 2.41
N LYS A 123 -10.59 -7.53 2.44
CA LYS A 123 -11.45 -7.50 3.62
C LYS A 123 -12.65 -8.41 3.39
N LEU A 124 -12.84 -9.37 4.30
CA LEU A 124 -14.05 -10.18 4.39
C LEU A 124 -14.86 -9.70 5.60
N ASP A 125 -15.99 -9.05 5.38
CA ASP A 125 -16.98 -8.78 6.42
C ASP A 125 -17.95 -9.96 6.51
N ILE A 126 -18.05 -10.60 7.68
CA ILE A 126 -19.00 -11.67 7.92
C ILE A 126 -20.30 -11.00 8.39
N VAL A 127 -21.19 -10.70 7.44
CA VAL A 127 -22.44 -9.95 7.68
C VAL A 127 -23.39 -10.78 8.53
N LYS A 128 -23.50 -12.07 8.22
CA LYS A 128 -24.37 -13.02 8.92
C LYS A 128 -23.77 -14.43 8.83
N SER A 129 -23.89 -15.22 9.89
CA SER A 129 -23.49 -16.64 9.89
C SER A 129 -24.47 -17.49 10.71
N SER A 130 -24.40 -18.82 10.54
CA SER A 130 -25.20 -19.81 11.28
C SER A 130 -25.05 -19.72 12.80
N GLY A 131 -23.86 -19.37 13.29
CA GLY A 131 -23.62 -19.04 14.69
C GLY A 131 -24.14 -17.64 15.03
N GLU A 132 -24.97 -17.53 16.07
CA GLU A 132 -25.30 -16.25 16.70
C GLU A 132 -24.07 -15.72 17.44
N GLU A 133 -23.24 -14.98 16.71
CA GLU A 133 -22.13 -14.23 17.30
C GLU A 133 -22.64 -12.87 17.79
N PRO A 134 -22.33 -12.46 19.04
CA PRO A 134 -22.83 -11.21 19.61
C PRO A 134 -22.18 -9.95 19.01
N TYR A 135 -21.13 -10.11 18.19
CA TYR A 135 -20.35 -9.02 17.62
C TYR A 135 -20.20 -9.17 16.12
N SER A 136 -20.30 -8.05 15.40
CA SER A 136 -19.89 -7.96 14.01
C SER A 136 -18.38 -8.23 13.90
N ARG A 137 -17.99 -9.03 12.90
CA ARG A 137 -16.60 -9.46 12.72
C ARG A 137 -16.20 -9.40 11.25
N HIS A 138 -14.91 -9.17 11.04
CA HIS A 138 -14.30 -9.15 9.73
C HIS A 138 -12.86 -9.65 9.80
N SER A 139 -12.35 -10.14 8.67
CA SER A 139 -10.94 -10.44 8.47
C SER A 139 -10.36 -9.45 7.47
N VAL A 140 -9.15 -8.96 7.71
CA VAL A 140 -8.39 -8.12 6.77
C VAL A 140 -7.01 -8.73 6.58
N VAL A 141 -6.63 -8.93 5.32
CA VAL A 141 -5.29 -9.36 4.95
C VAL A 141 -4.70 -8.31 4.01
N SER A 142 -3.53 -7.79 4.39
CA SER A 142 -2.77 -6.83 3.60
C SER A 142 -1.42 -7.43 3.22
N LEU A 143 -1.12 -7.44 1.93
CA LEU A 143 0.12 -7.94 1.35
C LEU A 143 0.83 -6.81 0.61
N THR A 144 2.15 -6.80 0.64
CA THR A 144 3.00 -5.87 -0.13
C THR A 144 4.20 -6.65 -0.63
N ARG A 145 4.57 -6.48 -1.90
CA ARG A 145 5.75 -7.15 -2.46
C ARG A 145 7.03 -6.59 -1.86
N ASP A 146 8.07 -7.40 -1.80
CA ASP A 146 9.42 -6.89 -1.53
C ASP A 146 9.78 -5.82 -2.56
N GLN A 147 10.23 -4.65 -2.08
CA GLN A 147 10.47 -3.44 -2.91
C GLN A 147 9.22 -2.85 -3.60
N GLY A 148 8.02 -3.38 -3.30
CA GLY A 148 6.75 -2.81 -3.72
C GLY A 148 6.30 -1.71 -2.77
N CYS A 149 5.41 -0.85 -3.26
CA CYS A 149 4.81 0.21 -2.46
C CYS A 149 3.51 -0.26 -1.80
N PRO A 150 3.29 0.05 -0.51
CA PRO A 150 2.06 -0.32 0.19
C PRO A 150 0.87 0.50 -0.33
N LEU A 151 -0.34 0.02 -0.07
CA LEU A 151 -1.55 0.86 -0.14
C LEU A 151 -1.45 1.96 0.92
N THR A 152 -1.73 3.22 0.56
CA THR A 152 -1.97 4.23 1.61
C THR A 152 -3.34 3.99 2.25
N GLN A 153 -3.40 4.21 3.57
CA GLN A 153 -4.62 4.04 4.36
C GLN A 153 -5.53 5.26 4.22
#